data_AF-A0A2G8JYA6-F1
#
_entry.id   AF-A0A2G8JYA6-F1
#
_cell.length_a   1.000
_cell.length_b   1.000
_cell.length_c   1.000
_cell.angle_alpha   90.00
_cell.angle_beta   90.00
_cell.angle_gamma   90.00
#
_symmetry.space_group_name_H-M   'P 1'
#
loop_
_entity.id
_entity.type
_entity.pdbx_description
1 polymer ?
#
loop_
_entity_poly.entity_id
_entity_poly.type
_entity_poly.pdbx_seq_one_letter_code
_entity_poly.pdbx_strand_id
1 'polypeptide(L)'
;MPFDEFNLALDSRFQLISDVSLADSYSTVIDELLDQFAPAVSRKVSCRPTSPWYNEELHAAKLRKRKCERNWKFSRMEVPRQIFRNECKEYAQALELAKCSYYRDKVADCDTKAIFSLISTEFGRQQHTSTVFLKTSVQSPLACFSVIRYATFVRLSMTPEMLNRRVCHHLLTRLFVRSSLNDLRKVD
;
A
#
# COMPACT_ATOMS: atom_id res chain seq x y z
N MET A 1 -2.07 -55.80 8.31
CA MET A 1 -1.67 -54.98 9.47
C MET A 1 -2.94 -54.35 10.04
N PRO A 2 -3.46 -54.82 11.18
CA PRO A 2 -4.61 -54.20 11.84
C PRO A 2 -4.25 -52.79 12.31
N PHE A 3 -5.19 -51.86 12.18
CA PHE A 3 -5.03 -50.43 12.49
C PHE A 3 -4.57 -50.17 13.95
N ASP A 4 -4.87 -51.11 14.84
CA ASP A 4 -4.53 -51.03 16.27
C ASP A 4 -3.04 -51.19 16.56
N GLU A 5 -2.32 -51.97 15.75
CA GLU A 5 -0.87 -52.18 15.89
C GLU A 5 -0.08 -50.92 15.48
N PHE A 6 -0.64 -50.13 14.55
CA PHE A 6 -0.06 -48.87 14.11
C PHE A 6 -0.22 -47.77 15.17
N ASN A 7 -1.36 -47.72 15.86
CA ASN A 7 -1.61 -46.75 16.93
C ASN A 7 -0.77 -47.04 18.18
N LEU A 8 -0.61 -48.32 18.54
CA LEU A 8 0.26 -48.74 19.66
C LEU A 8 1.73 -48.39 19.41
N ALA A 9 2.19 -48.50 18.15
CA ALA A 9 3.53 -48.09 17.73
C ALA A 9 3.72 -46.56 17.70
N LEU A 10 2.66 -45.80 17.48
CA LEU A 10 2.69 -44.33 17.57
C LEU A 10 2.70 -43.85 19.01
N ASP A 11 1.89 -44.44 19.90
CA ASP A 11 1.85 -44.09 21.33
C ASP A 11 3.18 -44.40 22.03
N SER A 12 3.77 -45.56 21.73
CA SER A 12 5.09 -45.92 22.28
C SER A 12 6.25 -45.08 21.69
N ARG A 13 6.13 -44.62 20.44
CA ARG A 13 7.06 -43.60 19.88
C ARG A 13 6.85 -42.22 20.47
N PHE A 14 5.61 -41.86 20.82
CA PHE A 14 5.29 -40.61 21.51
C PHE A 14 5.82 -40.60 22.95
N GLN A 15 5.80 -41.74 23.65
CA GLN A 15 6.39 -41.91 24.99
C GLN A 15 7.93 -41.88 25.00
N LEU A 16 8.59 -42.13 23.87
CA LEU A 16 10.05 -41.90 23.72
C LEU A 16 10.40 -40.43 23.42
N ILE A 17 9.43 -39.61 23.01
CA ILE A 17 9.60 -38.18 22.75
C ILE A 17 9.21 -37.34 23.99
N SER A 18 8.53 -37.94 24.97
CA SER A 18 8.08 -37.27 26.20
C SER A 18 9.17 -37.12 27.27
N ASP A 19 10.45 -37.25 26.93
CA ASP A 19 11.52 -36.78 27.82
C ASP A 19 11.41 -35.26 27.90
N VAL A 20 10.64 -34.78 28.88
CA VAL A 20 10.41 -33.36 29.17
C VAL A 20 11.73 -32.60 29.21
N SER A 21 12.80 -33.24 29.71
CA SER A 21 14.16 -32.69 29.74
C SER A 21 14.77 -32.40 28.35
N LEU A 22 14.50 -33.22 27.33
CA LEU A 22 15.00 -33.00 25.98
C LEU A 22 14.20 -31.88 25.29
N ALA A 23 12.87 -31.89 25.47
CA ALA A 23 11.99 -30.85 24.97
C ALA A 23 12.37 -29.48 25.56
N ASP A 24 12.64 -29.41 26.86
CA ASP A 24 13.07 -28.17 27.53
C ASP A 24 14.40 -27.67 26.99
N SER A 25 15.39 -28.56 26.81
CA SER A 25 16.70 -28.19 26.25
C SER A 25 16.62 -27.70 24.80
N TYR A 26 15.69 -28.26 24.02
CA TYR A 26 15.46 -27.84 22.65
C TYR A 26 14.81 -26.45 22.60
N SER A 27 13.80 -26.22 23.45
CA SER A 27 13.16 -24.91 23.60
C SER A 27 14.16 -23.83 24.01
N THR A 28 15.03 -24.09 24.98
CA THR A 28 16.05 -23.11 25.41
C THR A 28 17.05 -22.78 24.30
N VAL A 29 17.49 -23.78 23.52
CA VAL A 29 18.42 -23.55 22.40
C VAL A 29 17.76 -22.72 21.29
N ILE A 30 16.48 -22.95 21.02
CA ILE A 30 15.74 -22.13 20.06
C ILE A 30 15.61 -20.69 20.54
N ASP A 31 15.29 -20.49 21.82
CA ASP A 31 15.14 -19.15 22.39
C ASP A 31 16.47 -18.38 22.34
N GLU A 32 17.59 -19.03 22.67
CA GLU A 32 18.93 -18.44 22.56
C GLU A 32 19.29 -18.06 21.11
N LEU A 33 18.95 -18.91 20.14
CA LEU A 33 19.16 -18.63 18.73
C LEU A 33 18.26 -17.48 18.25
N LEU A 34 17.00 -17.44 18.70
CA LEU A 34 16.09 -16.34 18.38
C LEU A 34 16.60 -15.03 18.96
N ASP A 35 17.11 -15.01 20.19
CA ASP A 35 17.69 -13.80 20.77
C ASP A 35 18.98 -13.37 20.05
N GLN A 36 19.79 -14.31 19.57
CA GLN A 36 21.01 -14.00 18.82
C GLN A 36 20.72 -13.44 17.41
N PHE A 37 19.79 -14.05 16.68
CA PHE A 37 19.55 -13.73 15.27
C PHE A 37 18.36 -12.78 15.04
N ALA A 38 17.41 -12.75 15.96
CA ALA A 38 16.17 -11.98 15.88
C ALA A 38 15.76 -11.41 17.26
N PRO A 39 16.63 -10.59 17.89
CA PRO A 39 16.36 -10.05 19.22
C PRO A 39 15.00 -9.35 19.26
N ALA A 40 14.27 -9.54 20.34
CA ALA A 40 12.95 -8.95 20.51
C ALA A 40 13.03 -7.41 20.56
N VAL A 41 12.68 -6.75 19.45
CA VAL A 41 12.60 -5.28 19.39
C VAL A 41 11.16 -4.82 19.55
N SER A 42 10.85 -4.18 20.67
CA SER A 42 9.57 -3.49 20.84
C SER A 42 9.55 -2.21 19.99
N ARG A 43 8.58 -2.12 19.09
CA ARG A 43 8.34 -0.94 18.26
C ARG A 43 6.97 -0.36 18.59
N LYS A 44 6.94 0.95 18.90
CA LYS A 44 5.68 1.68 19.05
C LYS A 44 5.05 1.83 17.66
N VAL A 45 3.94 1.13 17.43
CA VAL A 45 3.13 1.30 16.23
C VAL A 45 2.13 2.42 16.50
N SER A 46 2.18 3.48 15.70
CA SER A 46 1.16 4.53 15.76
C SER A 46 -0.12 4.00 15.09
N CYS A 47 -1.15 3.76 15.90
CA CYS A 47 -2.48 3.41 15.40
C CYS A 47 -3.09 4.65 14.75
N ARG A 48 -3.09 4.69 13.41
CA ARG A 48 -3.78 5.75 12.67
C ARG A 48 -5.26 5.41 12.56
N PRO A 49 -6.18 6.27 13.03
CA PRO A 49 -7.60 6.02 12.86
C PRO A 49 -7.95 5.97 11.38
N THR A 50 -8.87 5.08 11.02
CA THR A 50 -9.45 5.03 9.69
C THR A 50 -10.14 6.35 9.40
N SER A 51 -10.03 6.83 8.15
CA SER A 51 -10.71 8.06 7.74
C SER A 51 -12.22 7.94 8.00
N PRO A 52 -12.88 8.96 8.59
CA PRO A 52 -14.31 8.89 8.92
C PRO A 52 -15.24 8.65 7.73
N TRP A 53 -14.83 9.05 6.52
CA TRP A 53 -15.57 8.84 5.27
C TRP A 53 -15.30 7.48 4.60
N TYR A 54 -14.45 6.63 5.20
CA TYR A 54 -14.10 5.34 4.62
C TYR A 54 -15.04 4.24 5.15
N ASN A 55 -16.02 3.89 4.32
CA ASN A 55 -17.07 2.94 4.66
C ASN A 55 -16.71 1.50 4.23
N GLU A 56 -17.42 0.51 4.78
CA GLU A 56 -17.23 -0.90 4.41
C GLU A 56 -17.54 -1.16 2.92
N GLU A 57 -18.49 -0.43 2.35
CA GLU A 57 -18.79 -0.52 0.90
C GLU A 57 -17.58 -0.12 0.03
N LEU A 58 -16.84 0.91 0.43
CA LEU A 58 -15.59 1.28 -0.24
C LEU A 58 -14.51 0.22 -0.05
N HIS A 59 -14.48 -0.42 1.11
CA HIS A 59 -13.60 -1.55 1.35
C HIS A 59 -13.90 -2.71 0.40
N ALA A 60 -15.17 -3.10 0.29
CA ALA A 60 -15.62 -4.14 -0.63
C ALA A 60 -15.31 -3.79 -2.10
N ALA A 61 -15.58 -2.56 -2.53
CA ALA A 61 -15.25 -2.08 -3.88
C ALA A 61 -13.74 -2.11 -4.15
N LYS A 62 -12.91 -1.75 -3.17
CA LYS A 62 -11.44 -1.84 -3.27
C LYS A 62 -10.97 -3.29 -3.40
N LEU A 63 -11.59 -4.22 -2.68
CA LEU A 63 -11.31 -5.65 -2.78
C LEU A 63 -11.69 -6.21 -4.15
N ARG A 64 -12.88 -5.87 -4.67
CA ARG A 64 -13.31 -6.23 -6.04
C ARG A 64 -12.31 -5.75 -7.08
N LYS A 65 -11.93 -4.47 -7.04
CA LYS A 65 -10.91 -3.89 -7.91
C LYS A 65 -9.59 -4.67 -7.86
N ARG A 66 -9.10 -5.02 -6.67
CA ARG A 66 -7.86 -5.82 -6.50
C ARG A 66 -8.00 -7.24 -7.02
N LYS A 67 -9.18 -7.86 -6.91
CA LYS A 67 -9.47 -9.19 -7.50
C LYS A 67 -9.39 -9.11 -9.02
N CYS A 68 -10.03 -8.12 -9.63
CA CYS A 68 -9.99 -7.92 -11.08
C CYS A 68 -8.58 -7.56 -11.58
N GLU A 69 -7.83 -6.76 -10.81
CA GLU A 69 -6.42 -6.47 -11.12
C GLU A 69 -5.56 -7.74 -11.16
N ARG A 70 -5.69 -8.62 -10.15
CA ARG A 70 -4.97 -9.89 -10.09
C ARG A 70 -5.35 -10.78 -11.27
N ASN A 71 -6.66 -10.87 -11.58
CA ASN A 71 -7.14 -11.65 -12.72
C ASN A 71 -6.58 -11.13 -14.05
N TRP A 72 -6.55 -9.82 -14.26
CA TRP A 72 -5.96 -9.22 -15.46
C TRP A 72 -4.46 -9.44 -15.54
N LYS A 73 -3.73 -9.28 -14.43
CA LYS A 73 -2.27 -9.54 -14.38
C LYS A 73 -1.93 -10.99 -14.72
N PHE A 74 -2.77 -11.93 -14.32
CA PHE A 74 -2.61 -13.36 -14.61
C PHE A 74 -2.96 -13.69 -16.06
N SER A 75 -4.17 -13.34 -16.50
CA SER A 75 -4.69 -13.70 -17.83
C SER A 75 -4.10 -12.89 -18.99
N ARG A 76 -3.73 -11.62 -18.76
CA ARG A 76 -3.26 -10.64 -19.75
C ARG A 76 -4.19 -10.43 -20.96
N MET A 77 -5.46 -10.79 -20.82
CA MET A 77 -6.48 -10.62 -21.87
C MET A 77 -7.16 -9.25 -21.80
N GLU A 78 -7.73 -8.81 -22.92
CA GLU A 78 -8.41 -7.52 -23.03
C GLU A 78 -9.72 -7.47 -22.24
N VAL A 79 -10.50 -8.55 -22.22
CA VAL A 79 -11.77 -8.59 -21.48
C VAL A 79 -11.56 -8.35 -19.96
N PRO A 80 -10.67 -9.08 -19.25
CA PRO A 80 -10.29 -8.76 -17.87
C PRO A 80 -9.72 -7.35 -17.67
N ARG A 81 -9.02 -6.80 -18.67
CA ARG A 81 -8.49 -5.42 -18.62
C ARG A 81 -9.63 -4.40 -18.61
N GLN A 82 -10.66 -4.60 -19.44
CA GLN A 82 -11.83 -3.72 -19.48
C GLN A 82 -12.64 -3.79 -18.18
N ILE A 83 -12.84 -5.00 -17.63
CA ILE A 83 -13.47 -5.19 -16.33
C ILE A 83 -12.70 -4.44 -15.23
N PHE A 84 -11.38 -4.61 -15.16
CA PHE A 84 -10.54 -3.89 -14.21
C PHE A 84 -10.63 -2.36 -14.37
N ARG A 85 -10.67 -1.87 -15.62
CA ARG A 85 -10.83 -0.43 -15.91
C ARG A 85 -12.18 0.09 -15.40
N ASN A 86 -13.25 -0.67 -15.57
CA ASN A 86 -14.58 -0.30 -15.08
C ASN A 86 -14.62 -0.29 -13.55
N GLU A 87 -14.09 -1.32 -12.89
CA GLU A 87 -13.93 -1.39 -11.43
C GLU A 87 -13.10 -0.23 -10.87
N CYS A 88 -12.08 0.24 -11.60
CA CYS A 88 -11.32 1.43 -11.20
C CYS A 88 -12.16 2.71 -11.25
N LYS A 89 -13.01 2.86 -12.27
CA LYS A 89 -13.91 4.02 -12.40
C LYS A 89 -14.97 4.00 -11.30
N GLU A 90 -15.63 2.85 -11.09
CA GLU A 90 -16.63 2.68 -10.03
C GLU A 90 -16.05 3.01 -8.66
N TYR A 91 -14.88 2.45 -8.34
CA TYR A 91 -14.21 2.73 -7.07
C TYR A 91 -13.85 4.22 -6.93
N ALA A 92 -13.36 4.87 -7.99
CA ALA A 92 -13.01 6.29 -7.95
C ALA A 92 -14.24 7.16 -7.71
N GLN A 93 -15.35 6.87 -8.39
CA GLN A 93 -16.62 7.57 -8.22
C GLN A 93 -17.18 7.38 -6.80
N ALA A 94 -17.22 6.14 -6.30
CA ALA A 94 -17.68 5.84 -4.95
C ALA A 94 -16.82 6.57 -3.89
N LEU A 95 -15.51 6.61 -4.08
CA LEU A 95 -14.57 7.29 -3.18
C LEU A 95 -14.81 8.81 -3.18
N GLU A 96 -15.04 9.40 -4.34
CA GLU A 96 -15.34 10.83 -4.46
C GLU A 96 -16.68 11.16 -3.82
N LEU A 97 -17.72 10.37 -4.09
CA LEU A 97 -19.04 10.53 -3.48
C LEU A 97 -18.99 10.46 -1.96
N ALA A 98 -18.30 9.46 -1.39
CA ALA A 98 -18.18 9.31 0.07
C ALA A 98 -17.43 10.48 0.73
N LYS A 99 -16.39 11.01 0.08
CA LYS A 99 -15.71 12.22 0.55
C LYS A 99 -16.63 13.43 0.48
N CYS A 100 -17.29 13.61 -0.66
CA CYS A 100 -18.19 14.73 -0.90
C CYS A 100 -19.39 14.71 0.05
N SER A 101 -20.00 13.55 0.33
CA SER A 101 -21.10 13.44 1.28
C SER A 101 -20.63 13.82 2.68
N TYR A 102 -19.54 13.19 3.16
CA TYR A 102 -19.02 13.47 4.49
C TYR A 102 -18.66 14.95 4.70
N TYR A 103 -17.92 15.55 3.77
CA TYR A 103 -17.55 16.97 3.91
C TYR A 103 -18.73 17.91 3.67
N ARG A 104 -19.72 17.53 2.85
CA ARG A 104 -20.96 18.30 2.69
C ARG A 104 -21.74 18.34 3.99
N ASP A 105 -21.96 17.19 4.61
CA ASP A 105 -22.71 17.08 5.87
C ASP A 105 -21.97 17.84 6.97
N LYS A 106 -20.64 17.65 7.06
CA LYS A 106 -19.80 18.36 8.03
C LYS A 106 -19.82 19.88 7.85
N VAL A 107 -19.94 20.39 6.62
CA VAL A 107 -20.07 21.83 6.34
C VAL A 107 -21.49 22.33 6.62
N ALA A 108 -22.51 21.52 6.32
CA ALA A 108 -23.91 21.86 6.57
C ALA A 108 -24.20 22.05 8.07
N ASP A 109 -23.52 21.30 8.93
CA ASP A 109 -23.65 21.37 10.39
C ASP A 109 -22.88 22.55 11.02
N CYS A 110 -22.11 23.32 10.25
CA CYS A 110 -21.18 24.35 10.78
C CYS A 110 -21.63 25.80 10.50
N ASP A 111 -21.45 26.68 11.48
CA ASP A 111 -21.52 28.14 11.32
C ASP A 111 -20.34 28.70 10.49
N THR A 112 -20.47 29.93 9.98
CA THR A 112 -19.44 30.60 9.13
C THR A 112 -18.03 30.62 9.77
N LYS A 113 -17.91 30.93 11.06
CA LYS A 113 -16.63 30.89 11.78
C LYS A 113 -16.13 29.46 12.01
N ALA A 114 -17.04 28.52 12.27
CA ALA A 114 -16.73 27.11 12.46
C ALA A 114 -16.18 26.48 11.18
N ILE A 115 -16.69 26.87 10.00
CA ILE A 115 -16.16 26.43 8.70
C ILE A 115 -14.69 26.83 8.54
N PHE A 116 -14.31 28.07 8.83
CA PHE A 116 -12.91 28.50 8.72
C PHE A 116 -11.99 27.77 9.72
N SER A 117 -12.47 27.54 10.94
CA SER A 117 -11.76 26.72 11.93
C SER A 117 -11.58 25.28 11.44
N LEU A 118 -12.63 24.67 10.89
CA LEU A 118 -12.61 23.33 10.31
C LEU A 118 -11.62 23.25 9.14
N ILE A 119 -11.59 24.25 8.28
CA ILE A 119 -10.62 24.30 7.17
C ILE A 119 -9.20 24.37 7.74
N SER A 120 -8.98 25.16 8.79
CA SER A 120 -7.67 25.30 9.43
C SER A 120 -7.22 24.04 10.18
N THR A 121 -8.12 23.16 10.63
CA THR A 121 -7.75 21.92 11.31
C THR A 121 -7.58 20.76 10.33
N GLU A 122 -8.48 20.63 9.34
CA GLU A 122 -8.47 19.53 8.37
C GLU A 122 -7.47 19.75 7.23
N PHE A 123 -7.34 21.02 6.78
CA PHE A 123 -6.46 21.42 5.68
C PHE A 123 -5.32 22.32 6.15
N GLY A 124 -5.24 22.64 7.44
CA GLY A 124 -4.14 23.39 8.03
C GLY A 124 -2.82 22.65 7.89
N ARG A 125 -1.98 23.22 7.04
CA ARG A 125 -0.54 23.00 6.84
C ARG A 125 0.09 21.83 7.61
N GLN A 126 0.55 20.89 6.80
CA GLN A 126 1.88 20.26 6.87
C GLN A 126 2.91 21.27 7.42
N GLN A 127 3.02 21.40 8.74
CA GLN A 127 4.27 21.89 9.29
C GLN A 127 5.27 20.81 8.92
N HIS A 128 6.30 21.20 8.18
CA HIS A 128 7.50 20.40 8.05
C HIS A 128 7.98 20.11 9.48
N THR A 129 7.51 19.02 10.09
CA THR A 129 8.28 18.34 11.11
C THR A 129 9.55 18.02 10.37
N SER A 130 10.62 18.70 10.78
CA SER A 130 11.98 18.58 10.30
C SER A 130 12.17 17.19 9.73
N THR A 131 12.59 17.13 8.46
CA THR A 131 13.09 15.93 7.81
C THR A 131 13.96 15.12 8.77
N VAL A 132 13.33 14.23 9.53
CA VAL A 132 13.92 12.95 9.87
C VAL A 132 13.66 12.11 8.63
N PHE A 133 14.30 12.54 7.54
CA PHE A 133 14.72 11.62 6.51
C PHE A 133 15.65 10.69 7.28
N LEU A 134 15.09 9.61 7.81
CA LEU A 134 15.91 8.46 8.14
C LEU A 134 16.61 8.16 6.83
N LYS A 135 17.87 8.58 6.72
CA LYS A 135 18.83 7.98 5.81
C LYS A 135 18.90 6.53 6.27
N THR A 136 17.91 5.72 5.89
CA THR A 136 18.11 4.29 5.85
C THR A 136 19.19 4.12 4.81
N SER A 137 20.41 3.93 5.32
CA SER A 137 21.60 3.55 4.58
C SER A 137 21.36 2.19 3.94
N VAL A 138 20.47 2.13 2.96
CA VAL A 138 20.33 1.02 2.03
C VAL A 138 19.77 1.64 0.74
N GLN A 139 20.64 1.88 -0.24
CA GLN A 139 20.22 1.89 -1.63
C GLN A 139 19.49 0.56 -1.90
N SER A 140 18.17 0.54 -1.82
CA SER A 140 17.39 -0.55 -2.39
C SER A 140 16.85 -0.09 -3.76
N PRO A 141 17.21 -0.75 -4.87
CA PRO A 141 16.80 -0.34 -6.21
C PRO A 141 15.28 -0.46 -6.48
N LEU A 142 14.51 -0.98 -5.51
CA LEU A 142 13.10 -1.34 -5.71
C LEU A 142 12.14 -0.16 -5.59
N ALA A 143 12.56 0.99 -5.05
CA ALA A 143 11.72 2.20 -5.01
C ALA A 143 11.65 2.93 -6.36
N CYS A 144 12.63 2.73 -7.26
CA CYS A 144 12.69 3.36 -8.59
C CYS A 144 11.67 2.80 -9.59
N PHE A 145 11.20 1.56 -9.38
CA PHE A 145 10.30 0.88 -10.33
C PHE A 145 8.88 1.44 -10.36
N SER A 146 8.42 2.15 -9.32
CA SER A 146 7.05 2.66 -9.25
C SER A 146 6.84 3.95 -10.07
N VAL A 147 7.85 4.83 -10.11
CA VAL A 147 7.78 6.12 -10.82
C VAL A 147 7.99 5.94 -12.33
N ILE A 148 8.89 5.02 -12.72
CA ILE A 148 9.17 4.73 -14.14
C ILE A 148 7.99 4.02 -14.83
N ARG A 149 7.26 3.15 -14.12
CA ARG A 149 6.08 2.47 -14.68
C ARG A 149 4.89 3.38 -14.90
N TYR A 150 4.68 4.38 -14.05
CA TYR A 150 3.55 5.31 -14.23
C TYR A 150 3.78 6.22 -15.45
N ALA A 151 5.02 6.67 -15.68
CA ALA A 151 5.38 7.50 -16.84
C ALA A 151 5.30 6.75 -18.19
N THR A 152 5.62 5.45 -18.21
CA THR A 152 5.48 4.60 -19.40
C THR A 152 4.02 4.19 -19.68
N PHE A 153 3.21 4.04 -18.64
CA PHE A 153 1.77 3.73 -18.77
C PHE A 153 0.98 4.87 -19.41
N VAL A 154 1.27 6.14 -19.06
CA VAL A 154 0.61 7.31 -19.67
C VAL A 154 1.01 7.49 -21.14
N ARG A 155 2.22 7.07 -21.53
CA ARG A 155 2.75 7.22 -22.90
C ARG A 155 2.22 6.17 -23.89
N LEU A 156 1.79 5.00 -23.40
CA LEU A 156 1.26 3.89 -24.22
C LEU A 156 -0.28 3.88 -24.32
N SER A 157 -0.97 4.84 -23.71
CA SER A 157 -2.44 4.96 -23.75
C SER A 157 -2.96 6.14 -24.60
N MET A 158 -2.10 6.85 -25.33
CA MET A 158 -2.50 7.96 -26.20
C MET A 158 -2.68 7.49 -27.64
N THR A 159 -3.87 7.74 -28.21
CA THR A 159 -4.18 7.54 -29.63
C THR A 159 -3.41 8.55 -30.51
N PRO A 160 -3.12 8.23 -31.78
CA PRO A 160 -2.28 9.05 -32.66
C PRO A 160 -2.84 10.44 -33.02
N GLU A 161 -4.11 10.73 -32.72
CA GLU A 161 -4.71 12.06 -32.92
C GLU A 161 -4.28 13.12 -31.90
N MET A 162 -3.67 12.73 -30.76
CA MET A 162 -3.30 13.66 -29.69
C MET A 162 -1.86 14.21 -29.82
N LEU A 163 -1.20 13.97 -30.95
CA LEU A 163 0.21 14.33 -31.20
C LEU A 163 0.37 15.59 -32.08
N ASN A 164 -0.57 16.54 -32.02
CA ASN A 164 -0.35 17.86 -32.62
C ASN A 164 0.56 18.71 -31.71
N ARG A 165 1.81 18.87 -32.16
CA ARG A 165 2.99 19.30 -31.39
C ARG A 165 2.90 20.65 -30.67
N ARG A 166 1.88 21.47 -30.93
CA ARG A 166 1.75 22.83 -30.36
C ARG A 166 0.95 22.89 -29.04
N VAL A 167 0.08 21.91 -28.75
CA VAL A 167 -0.76 21.97 -27.54
C VAL A 167 -0.08 21.30 -26.33
N CYS A 168 0.75 20.27 -26.55
CA CYS A 168 1.40 19.55 -25.45
C CYS A 168 2.52 20.33 -24.75
N HIS A 169 3.15 21.31 -25.42
CA HIS A 169 4.27 22.05 -24.80
C HIS A 169 3.79 22.91 -23.62
N HIS A 170 2.57 23.46 -23.68
CA HIS A 170 1.99 24.24 -22.57
C HIS A 170 1.47 23.38 -21.41
N LEU A 171 1.05 22.15 -21.68
CA LEU A 171 0.63 21.20 -20.62
C LEU A 171 1.84 20.55 -19.93
N LEU A 172 2.93 20.33 -20.65
CA LEU A 172 4.16 19.76 -20.08
C LEU A 172 5.01 20.78 -19.31
N THR A 173 4.92 22.08 -19.60
CA THR A 173 5.60 23.12 -18.80
C THR A 173 4.91 23.45 -17.48
N ARG A 174 3.61 23.16 -17.31
CA ARG A 174 2.91 23.40 -16.03
C ARG A 174 3.00 22.27 -15.02
N LEU A 175 3.39 21.06 -15.43
CA LEU A 175 3.67 19.94 -14.52
C LEU A 175 5.16 19.79 -14.19
N PHE A 176 6.02 20.69 -14.69
CA PHE A 176 7.47 20.61 -14.52
C PHE A 176 8.06 21.91 -13.92
N VAL A 177 7.49 22.39 -12.81
CA VAL A 177 8.18 23.31 -11.89
C VAL A 177 8.12 22.76 -10.47
N ARG A 178 8.74 21.59 -10.28
CA ARG A 178 9.44 21.22 -9.03
C ARG A 178 10.10 19.85 -9.17
N SER A 179 11.25 19.84 -9.81
CA SER A 179 12.41 19.05 -9.39
C SER A 179 13.57 19.44 -10.29
N SER A 180 14.57 20.04 -9.66
CA SER A 180 15.97 20.17 -10.09
C SER A 180 16.25 19.74 -11.54
N LEU A 181 16.16 20.70 -12.46
CA LEU A 181 16.70 20.59 -13.82
C LEU A 181 18.09 21.25 -13.84
N ASN A 182 18.95 20.93 -12.86
CA ASN A 182 20.34 21.42 -12.83
C ASN A 182 21.42 20.36 -12.54
N ASP A 183 21.09 19.09 -12.29
CA ASP A 183 22.11 18.09 -11.91
C ASP A 183 22.46 17.05 -12.98
N LEU A 184 22.13 17.27 -14.26
CA LEU A 184 22.57 16.37 -15.33
C LEU A 184 23.11 17.11 -16.56
N ARG A 185 24.00 18.07 -16.32
CA ARG A 185 25.12 18.33 -17.22
C ARG A 185 26.36 17.68 -16.58
N LYS A 186 26.45 16.36 -16.68
CA LYS A 186 27.67 15.56 -16.42
C LYS A 186 28.77 16.11 -17.36
N VAL A 187 29.96 16.49 -16.90
CA VAL A 187 31.09 15.57 -16.64
C VAL A 187 31.07 14.42 -17.64
N ASP A 188 31.44 14.72 -18.89
CA ASP A 188 32.74 14.35 -19.45
C ASP A 188 33.14 15.41 -20.49
#